data_AF-A0A432JNU8-F1
#
_entry.id   AF-A0A432JNU8-F1
#
_cell.length_a   1.000
_cell.length_b   1.000
_cell.length_c   1.000
_cell.angle_alpha   90.00
_cell.angle_beta   90.00
_cell.angle_gamma   90.00
#
_symmetry.space_group_name_H-M   'P 1'
#
loop_
_entity.id
_entity.type
_entity.pdbx_description
1 polymer ?
#
loop_
_entity_poly.entity_id
_entity_poly.type
_entity_poly.pdbx_seq_one_letter_code
_entity_poly.pdbx_strand_id
1 'polypeptide(L)'
;KQIQAEIDAYLLDGPYQNMFPQRWLPAAIAVLDEAFTEENKLVNSTMKVVRGKVVEYHQERLDYLYTPEGKNILNTKNYTSISKLF
;
A
#
# COMPACT_ATOMS: atom_id res chain seq x y z
N LYS A 1 -10.09 -7.97 7.27
CA LYS A 1 -10.62 -6.81 6.51
C LYS A 1 -10.34 -5.46 7.19
N GLN A 2 -9.52 -5.38 8.25
CA GLN A 2 -9.26 -4.13 8.96
C GLN A 2 -8.68 -3.03 8.06
N ILE A 3 -7.66 -3.36 7.24
CA ILE A 3 -7.04 -2.38 6.32
C ILE A 3 -8.06 -1.80 5.32
N GLN A 4 -9.02 -2.59 4.86
CA GLN A 4 -10.08 -2.10 3.97
C GLN A 4 -11.01 -1.12 4.69
N ALA A 5 -11.39 -1.45 5.93
CA ALA A 5 -12.26 -0.60 6.74
C ALA A 5 -11.66 0.79 6.99
N GLU A 6 -10.33 0.91 7.10
CA GLU A 6 -9.64 2.20 7.20
C GLU A 6 -9.89 3.10 5.98
N ILE A 7 -9.89 2.53 4.76
CA ILE A 7 -10.19 3.28 3.55
C ILE A 7 -11.69 3.55 3.43
N ASP A 8 -12.52 2.55 3.75
CA ASP A 8 -13.97 2.65 3.69
C ASP A 8 -14.50 3.78 4.59
N ALA A 9 -13.80 4.11 5.68
CA ALA A 9 -14.17 5.21 6.56
C ALA A 9 -14.15 6.59 5.88
N TYR A 10 -13.39 6.75 4.78
CA TYR A 10 -13.30 7.97 3.98
C TYR A 10 -14.15 7.94 2.71
N LEU A 11 -14.73 6.79 2.37
CA LEU A 11 -15.63 6.64 1.22
C LEU A 11 -17.04 7.16 1.55
N LEU A 12 -17.95 7.03 0.59
CA LEU A 12 -19.37 7.36 0.79
C LEU A 12 -19.91 6.60 2.01
N ASP A 13 -20.75 7.27 2.80
CA ASP A 13 -21.36 6.72 4.03
C ASP A 13 -20.37 6.43 5.18
N GLY A 14 -19.08 6.71 4.99
CA GLY A 14 -18.07 6.66 6.05
C GLY A 14 -18.11 7.88 6.99
N PRO A 15 -17.62 7.75 8.24
CA PRO A 15 -17.57 8.85 9.20
C PRO A 15 -16.72 10.05 8.75
N TYR A 16 -15.79 9.82 7.82
CA TYR A 16 -14.90 10.84 7.26
C TYR A 16 -15.20 11.16 5.79
N GLN A 17 -16.42 10.87 5.33
CA GLN A 17 -16.83 11.21 3.96
C GLN A 17 -16.57 12.70 3.65
N ASN A 18 -16.20 13.00 2.41
CA ASN A 18 -15.86 14.34 1.91
C ASN A 18 -14.64 15.02 2.56
N MET A 19 -13.91 14.36 3.47
CA MET A 19 -12.66 14.89 4.02
C MET A 19 -11.58 15.06 2.95
N PHE A 20 -11.58 14.16 1.94
CA PHE A 20 -10.68 14.20 0.80
C PHE A 20 -11.46 14.02 -0.51
N PRO A 21 -10.98 14.57 -1.64
CA PRO A 21 -11.47 14.19 -2.95
C PRO A 21 -11.36 12.67 -3.15
N GLN A 22 -12.43 12.02 -3.61
CA GLN A 22 -12.44 10.56 -3.77
C GLN A 22 -11.29 10.02 -4.64
N ARG A 23 -10.85 10.79 -5.65
CA ARG A 23 -9.71 10.44 -6.52
C ARG A 23 -8.35 10.39 -5.81
N TRP A 24 -8.24 10.94 -4.60
CA TRP A 24 -7.02 10.89 -3.81
C TRP A 24 -6.93 9.62 -2.97
N LEU A 25 -8.06 8.93 -2.75
CA LEU A 25 -8.07 7.69 -1.99
C LEU A 25 -7.42 6.56 -2.81
N PRO A 26 -6.63 5.68 -2.16
CA PRO A 26 -5.96 4.60 -2.85
C PRO A 26 -6.98 3.59 -3.38
N ALA A 27 -6.88 3.25 -4.67
CA ALA A 27 -7.74 2.25 -5.30
C ALA A 27 -7.26 0.80 -5.11
N ALA A 28 -6.01 0.62 -4.67
CA ALA A 28 -5.39 -0.68 -4.41
C ALA A 28 -4.32 -0.51 -3.33
N ILE A 29 -4.08 -1.56 -2.53
CA ILE A 29 -3.13 -1.55 -1.42
C ILE A 29 -2.28 -2.82 -1.46
N ALA A 30 -0.96 -2.65 -1.38
CA ALA A 30 -0.02 -3.72 -1.13
C ALA A 30 0.39 -3.76 0.35
N VAL A 31 0.47 -4.96 0.91
CA VAL A 31 1.17 -5.25 2.16
C VAL A 31 2.58 -5.71 1.81
N LEU A 32 3.59 -5.13 2.44
CA LEU A 32 5.00 -5.47 2.25
C LEU A 32 5.51 -6.25 3.47
N ASP A 33 6.39 -7.20 3.21
CA ASP A 33 7.08 -8.06 4.19
C ASP A 33 8.43 -7.48 4.64
N GLU A 34 8.76 -6.27 4.21
CA GLU A 34 9.97 -5.55 4.60
C GLU A 34 9.67 -4.07 4.89
N ALA A 35 10.43 -3.50 5.82
CA ALA A 35 10.35 -2.08 6.15
C ALA A 35 11.25 -1.25 5.24
N PHE A 36 10.96 0.05 5.10
CA PHE A 36 11.87 0.98 4.44
C PHE A 36 12.92 1.44 5.46
N THR A 37 14.18 1.15 5.21
CA THR A 37 15.30 1.44 6.10
C THR A 37 16.40 2.19 5.38
N GLU A 38 17.32 2.79 6.12
CA GLU A 38 18.51 3.40 5.53
C GLU A 38 19.44 2.31 4.95
N GLU A 39 19.52 1.14 5.59
CA GLU A 39 20.31 -0.01 5.16
C GLU A 39 19.89 -0.52 3.78
N ASN A 40 18.59 -0.67 3.52
CA ASN A 40 18.08 -1.04 2.20
C ASN A 40 17.92 0.16 1.24
N LYS A 41 18.34 1.36 1.66
CA LYS A 41 18.37 2.60 0.87
C LYS A 41 17.00 3.08 0.36
N LEU A 42 15.92 2.60 0.97
CA LEU A 42 14.56 3.02 0.64
C LEU A 42 14.15 4.29 1.38
N VAL A 43 14.82 4.60 2.50
CA VAL A 43 14.82 5.93 3.11
C VAL A 43 16.23 6.51 3.14
N ASN A 44 16.32 7.84 3.19
CA ASN A 44 17.60 8.54 3.35
C ASN A 44 17.98 8.70 4.83
N SER A 45 19.15 9.29 5.10
CA SER A 45 19.65 9.54 6.46
C SER A 45 18.79 10.49 7.30
N THR A 46 17.85 11.20 6.69
CA THR A 46 16.83 12.01 7.40
C THR A 46 15.51 11.27 7.59
N MET A 47 15.48 9.95 7.36
CA MET A 47 14.31 9.08 7.42
C MET A 47 13.19 9.43 6.42
N LYS A 48 13.51 10.17 5.36
CA LYS A 48 12.56 10.46 4.28
C LYS A 48 12.62 9.36 3.22
N VAL A 49 11.44 8.94 2.75
CA VAL A 49 11.32 7.95 1.68
C VAL A 49 11.94 8.46 0.38
N VAL A 50 12.79 7.64 -0.21
CA VAL A 50 13.39 7.89 -1.53
C VAL A 50 12.47 7.30 -2.61
N ARG A 51 11.45 8.06 -3.02
CA ARG A 51 10.38 7.59 -3.91
C ARG A 51 10.89 6.82 -5.14
N GLY A 52 11.91 7.34 -5.83
CA GLY A 52 12.44 6.70 -7.03
C GLY A 52 12.95 5.28 -6.76
N LYS A 53 13.61 5.07 -5.61
CA LYS A 53 14.15 3.76 -5.22
C LYS A 53 13.06 2.80 -4.76
N VAL A 54 12.06 3.29 -4.01
CA VAL A 54 10.88 2.48 -3.63
C VAL A 54 10.12 2.01 -4.86
N VAL A 55 9.90 2.89 -5.84
CA VAL A 55 9.18 2.54 -7.08
C VAL A 55 9.97 1.52 -7.89
N GLU A 56 11.26 1.74 -8.10
CA GLU A 56 12.14 0.82 -8.84
C GLU A 56 12.17 -0.58 -8.19
N TYR A 57 12.38 -0.62 -6.87
CA TYR A 57 12.52 -1.87 -6.13
C TYR A 57 11.22 -2.67 -6.03
N HIS A 58 10.06 -2.00 -5.94
CA HIS A 58 8.75 -2.66 -5.87
C HIS A 58 7.98 -2.60 -7.20
N GLN A 59 8.64 -2.40 -8.34
CA GLN A 59 7.98 -2.22 -9.64
C GLN A 59 6.98 -3.35 -9.95
N GLU A 60 7.40 -4.61 -9.79
CA GLU A 60 6.50 -5.77 -10.03
C GLU A 60 5.27 -5.76 -9.13
N ARG A 61 5.41 -5.29 -7.88
CA ARG A 61 4.29 -5.20 -6.94
C ARG A 61 3.33 -4.09 -7.37
N LEU A 62 3.86 -2.95 -7.80
CA LEU A 62 3.06 -1.84 -8.33
C LEU A 62 2.33 -2.26 -9.60
N ASP A 63 2.99 -2.94 -10.54
CA ASP A 63 2.37 -3.44 -11.77
C ASP A 63 1.23 -4.40 -11.47
N TYR A 64 1.41 -5.29 -10.48
CA TYR A 64 0.36 -6.19 -10.03
C TYR A 64 -0.87 -5.45 -9.48
N LEU A 65 -0.68 -4.35 -8.74
CA LEU A 65 -1.80 -3.55 -8.21
C LEU A 65 -2.68 -2.91 -9.30
N TYR A 66 -2.15 -2.73 -10.51
CA TYR A 66 -2.93 -2.23 -11.65
C TYR A 66 -3.82 -3.31 -12.31
N THR A 67 -3.62 -4.59 -11.98
CA THR A 67 -4.48 -5.68 -12.45
C THR A 67 -5.82 -5.73 -11.69
N PRO A 68 -6.88 -6.34 -12.26
CA PRO A 68 -8.13 -6.54 -11.52
C PRO A 68 -7.96 -7.34 -10.22
N GLU A 69 -7.07 -8.33 -10.22
CA GLU A 69 -6.80 -9.17 -9.04
C GLU A 69 -6.07 -8.38 -7.95
N GLY A 70 -5.07 -7.57 -8.32
CA GLY A 70 -4.30 -6.77 -7.36
C GLY A 70 -5.10 -5.68 -6.66
N LYS A 71 -6.23 -5.24 -7.23
CA LYS A 71 -7.15 -4.29 -6.57
C LYS A 71 -7.88 -4.92 -5.38
N ASN A 72 -8.05 -6.24 -5.36
CA ASN A 72 -8.60 -6.91 -4.19
C ASN A 72 -7.54 -6.93 -3.09
N ILE A 73 -7.84 -6.32 -1.93
CA ILE A 73 -6.90 -6.27 -0.80
C ILE A 73 -6.58 -7.67 -0.22
N LEU A 74 -7.47 -8.65 -0.43
CA LEU A 74 -7.31 -10.05 -0.04
C LEU A 74 -6.65 -10.88 -1.15
N ASN A 75 -5.78 -10.27 -1.95
CA ASN A 75 -5.02 -10.98 -2.98
C ASN A 75 -3.92 -11.87 -2.40
N THR A 76 -3.50 -12.85 -3.19
CA THR A 76 -2.48 -13.85 -2.80
C THR A 76 -1.17 -13.19 -2.38
N LYS A 77 -0.73 -12.14 -3.08
CA LYS A 77 0.55 -11.47 -2.77
C LYS A 77 0.53 -10.78 -1.41
N ASN A 78 -0.60 -10.20 -0.99
CA ASN A 78 -0.76 -9.59 0.34
C ASN A 78 -0.74 -10.68 1.43
N TYR A 79 -1.44 -11.79 1.21
CA TYR A 79 -1.41 -12.92 2.14
C TYR A 79 -0.01 -13.50 2.33
N THR A 80 0.71 -13.71 1.23
CA THR A 80 2.10 -14.21 1.28
C THR A 80 2.99 -13.28 2.11
N SER A 81 2.85 -11.96 1.96
CA SER A 81 3.62 -10.99 2.76
C SER A 81 3.27 -11.09 4.26
N ILE A 82 1.98 -11.24 4.61
CA ILE A 82 1.56 -11.42 6.01
C ILE A 82 2.12 -12.72 6.60
N SER A 83 2.05 -13.83 5.87
CA SER A 83 2.56 -15.14 6.31
C SER A 83 4.07 -15.19 6.51
N LYS A 84 4.83 -14.20 6.01
CA LYS A 84 6.27 -14.10 6.29
C LYS A 84 6.57 -13.28 7.54
N LEU A 85 5.64 -12.44 7.98
CA LEU A 85 5.80 -11.58 9.15
C LEU A 85 5.38 -12.27 10.46
N PHE A 86 4.55 -13.32 10.38
CA PHE A 86 3.97 -14.05 11.51
C PHE A 86 4.02 -15.56 11.26
#